data_AF-A0A1V8UX70-F1
#
_entry.id   AF-A0A1V8UX70-F1
#
_cell.length_a   1.000
_cell.length_b   1.000
_cell.length_c   1.000
_cell.angle_alpha   90.00
_cell.angle_beta   90.00
_cell.angle_gamma   90.00
#
_symmetry.space_group_name_H-M   'P 1'
#
loop_
_entity.id
_entity.type
_entity.pdbx_description
1 polymer ?
#
loop_
_entity_poly.entity_id
_entity_poly.type
_entity_poly.pdbx_seq_one_letter_code
_entity_poly.pdbx_strand_id
1 'polypeptide(L)'
;MSTPTCLRSALPRLLRRAVPSSSLPQPNALPHNAFRAFHPPRTKRPLPSTPLRHTALRHRRPVSSFTSRTRATITRNPSSSLAALAAILVGLYGIFKAAETYQRYILASFHAYPEPVAKKLRRALYFTNSDLQPKEAIKYYREALQLAEELGMDPFSDEIIGIKVQVAGLMERVGNWGKAIEVLEILRRDCGAWVEGFGGKSGNEKKRTRVLGKMVQVCVKLGELYGRPEIYEREAAEERLVWAVETVLRESQWRDNLKVKDEDEGPWLSDGEIGAAMEALAHQYEEKDQHYLASPLFLQALSLLGTNTCHSVILMTNLAASLAQQSPRAAAATQQYAQSRSIDSSSAAPSPPGSRGAMIENARLWAEKALDIAAHIIPPIRDEECDVGCAVATQHLGEFAEMVGNQNEARKRYEEALGLSRAIGFQEGVEEVSARLRKIKGLT
;
A
#
# COMPACT_ATOMS: atom_id res chain seq x y z
N MET A 1 -25.95 -34.54 21.49
CA MET A 1 -24.61 -34.05 21.87
C MET A 1 -24.12 -33.20 20.72
N SER A 2 -24.39 -31.90 20.80
CA SER A 2 -24.19 -30.94 19.73
C SER A 2 -22.72 -30.57 19.63
N THR A 3 -22.14 -30.71 18.45
CA THR A 3 -20.78 -30.25 18.13
C THR A 3 -20.71 -28.74 18.37
N PRO A 4 -19.69 -28.22 19.08
CA PRO A 4 -19.53 -26.79 19.22
C PRO A 4 -19.21 -26.23 17.83
N THR A 5 -20.03 -25.28 17.38
CA THR A 5 -19.80 -24.51 16.17
C THR A 5 -18.42 -23.87 16.28
N CYS A 6 -17.44 -24.50 15.61
CA CYS A 6 -16.06 -24.09 15.62
C CYS A 6 -15.97 -22.63 15.15
N LEU A 7 -15.19 -21.83 15.87
CA LEU A 7 -14.98 -20.42 15.62
C LEU A 7 -14.54 -20.21 14.16
N ARG A 8 -15.44 -19.75 13.28
CA ARG A 8 -15.04 -18.97 12.12
C ARG A 8 -14.68 -17.58 12.66
N SER A 9 -13.41 -17.40 12.96
CA SER A 9 -12.88 -16.08 13.23
C SER A 9 -13.04 -15.22 11.96
N ALA A 10 -13.38 -13.95 12.12
CA ALA A 10 -13.36 -13.00 11.00
C ALA A 10 -11.92 -12.56 10.65
N LEU A 11 -10.92 -13.22 11.26
CA LEU A 11 -9.53 -12.80 11.39
C LEU A 11 -8.78 -12.55 10.06
N PRO A 12 -8.93 -13.34 8.97
CA PRO A 12 -8.14 -13.06 7.75
C PRO A 12 -8.61 -11.81 7.00
N ARG A 13 -9.75 -11.18 7.36
CA ARG A 13 -10.17 -9.90 6.74
C ARG A 13 -9.51 -8.67 7.36
N LEU A 14 -9.05 -8.76 8.61
CA LEU A 14 -8.63 -7.58 9.38
C LEU A 14 -7.19 -7.14 9.06
N LEU A 15 -6.34 -8.08 8.65
CA LEU A 15 -4.94 -7.84 8.31
C LEU A 15 -4.71 -7.78 6.79
N ARG A 16 -5.77 -7.99 5.98
CA ARG A 16 -5.73 -7.92 4.51
C ARG A 16 -5.64 -6.50 3.96
N ARG A 17 -5.93 -5.48 4.79
CA ARG A 17 -5.53 -4.10 4.48
C ARG A 17 -4.08 -3.94 4.93
N ALA A 18 -3.18 -4.50 4.14
CA ALA A 18 -1.86 -3.91 4.02
C ALA A 18 -2.07 -2.41 3.80
N VAL A 19 -1.48 -1.60 4.68
CA VAL A 19 -1.29 -0.17 4.43
C VAL A 19 -0.64 -0.09 3.05
N PRO A 20 -1.21 0.66 2.07
CA PRO A 20 -0.55 0.84 0.80
C PRO A 20 0.79 1.51 1.07
N SER A 21 1.87 0.74 0.97
CA SER A 21 3.23 1.26 0.89
C SER A 21 3.34 2.07 -0.40
N SER A 22 3.05 3.38 -0.26
CA SER A 22 3.16 4.51 -1.21
C SER A 22 1.88 5.33 -1.39
N SER A 23 1.31 5.86 -0.30
CA SER A 23 0.56 7.13 -0.38
C SER A 23 1.53 8.30 -0.20
N LEU A 24 2.03 8.83 -1.32
CA LEU A 24 2.62 10.16 -1.33
C LEU A 24 1.52 11.20 -0.98
N PRO A 25 1.85 12.26 -0.23
CA PRO A 25 0.88 13.07 0.50
C PRO A 25 -0.03 13.90 -0.43
N GLN A 26 -1.34 13.81 -0.22
CA GLN A 26 -2.31 14.77 -0.73
C GLN A 26 -2.22 16.09 0.06
N PRO A 27 -2.13 17.26 -0.59
CA PRO A 27 -2.32 18.54 0.08
C PRO A 27 -3.82 18.87 0.21
N ASN A 28 -4.18 19.24 1.44
CA ASN A 28 -5.49 19.66 1.92
C ASN A 28 -6.33 20.48 0.94
N ALA A 29 -7.57 20.04 0.74
CA ALA A 29 -8.66 20.86 0.21
C ALA A 29 -9.12 21.87 1.28
N LEU A 30 -9.12 23.16 0.95
CA LEU A 30 -9.85 24.19 1.68
C LEU A 30 -11.28 24.33 1.10
N PRO A 31 -12.30 24.66 1.92
CA PRO A 31 -13.69 24.58 1.51
C PRO A 31 -14.11 25.76 0.61
N HIS A 32 -14.78 25.44 -0.50
CA HIS A 32 -15.56 26.40 -1.28
C HIS A 32 -16.91 26.65 -0.61
N ASN A 33 -17.17 27.90 -0.20
CA ASN A 33 -18.51 28.48 -0.14
C ASN A 33 -18.42 30.00 -0.08
N ALA A 34 -18.83 30.67 -1.17
CA ALA A 34 -19.58 31.94 -1.21
C ALA A 34 -19.41 32.64 -2.58
N PHE A 35 -20.21 32.24 -3.57
CA PHE A 35 -20.54 33.13 -4.67
C PHE A 35 -21.72 34.01 -4.22
N ARG A 36 -21.46 35.29 -3.93
CA ARG A 36 -22.49 36.33 -3.83
C ARG A 36 -22.54 37.13 -5.12
N ALA A 37 -23.77 37.46 -5.50
CA ALA A 37 -24.22 37.96 -6.78
C ALA A 37 -23.59 39.29 -7.24
N PHE A 38 -23.34 39.39 -8.55
CA PHE A 38 -23.09 40.64 -9.25
C PHE A 38 -24.42 41.26 -9.71
N HIS A 39 -24.71 42.49 -9.28
CA HIS A 39 -25.74 43.34 -9.89
C HIS A 39 -25.21 44.00 -11.19
N PRO A 40 -26.04 44.20 -12.22
CA PRO A 40 -25.63 44.89 -13.44
C PRO A 40 -25.78 46.42 -13.29
N PRO A 41 -24.92 47.25 -13.92
CA PRO A 41 -25.12 48.69 -13.92
C PRO A 41 -26.17 49.11 -14.96
N ARG A 42 -26.98 50.08 -14.53
CA ARG A 42 -28.15 50.66 -15.20
C ARG A 42 -27.71 51.73 -16.20
N THR A 43 -28.25 51.65 -17.42
CA THR A 43 -28.08 52.62 -18.52
C THR A 43 -28.82 53.94 -18.23
N LYS A 44 -28.27 55.08 -18.67
CA LYS A 44 -29.03 56.34 -18.80
C LYS A 44 -28.71 57.07 -20.11
N ARG A 45 -29.80 57.54 -20.72
CA ARG A 45 -29.98 58.25 -22.00
C ARG A 45 -29.53 59.72 -21.97
N PRO A 46 -29.45 60.40 -23.14
CA PRO A 46 -28.70 61.65 -23.34
C PRO A 46 -29.54 62.94 -23.48
N LEU A 47 -28.80 64.06 -23.62
CA LEU A 47 -29.13 65.40 -24.20
C LEU A 47 -29.54 66.53 -23.21
N PRO A 48 -29.37 67.84 -23.54
CA PRO A 48 -28.75 68.46 -24.73
C PRO A 48 -27.70 69.57 -24.43
N SER A 49 -27.07 69.99 -25.52
CA SER A 49 -26.02 71.01 -25.70
C SER A 49 -26.49 72.47 -25.61
N THR A 50 -25.65 73.35 -25.06
CA THR A 50 -25.49 74.75 -25.54
C THR A 50 -24.12 75.30 -25.11
N PRO A 51 -23.48 76.18 -25.90
CA PRO A 51 -22.02 76.36 -25.85
C PRO A 51 -21.61 77.67 -25.18
N LEU A 52 -20.43 77.71 -24.56
CA LEU A 52 -19.72 78.97 -24.30
C LEU A 52 -18.20 78.77 -24.34
N ARG A 53 -17.55 79.74 -24.99
CA ARG A 53 -16.14 79.76 -25.39
C ARG A 53 -15.20 80.03 -24.22
N HIS A 54 -14.08 79.31 -24.25
CA HIS A 54 -12.71 79.63 -23.83
C HIS A 54 -12.46 80.50 -22.59
N THR A 55 -11.87 79.88 -21.56
CA THR A 55 -10.61 80.36 -20.98
C THR A 55 -9.74 79.18 -20.57
N ALA A 56 -8.50 79.20 -21.03
CA ALA A 56 -7.47 78.22 -20.74
C ALA A 56 -7.00 78.31 -19.27
N LEU A 57 -7.13 77.23 -18.52
CA LEU A 57 -6.20 76.91 -17.43
C LEU A 57 -5.87 75.41 -17.52
N ARG A 58 -4.74 75.16 -18.18
CA ARG A 58 -4.13 73.85 -18.35
C ARG A 58 -3.50 73.45 -17.01
N HIS A 59 -4.27 72.85 -16.10
CA HIS A 59 -3.68 72.17 -14.94
C HIS A 59 -2.90 70.94 -15.43
N ARG A 60 -1.60 71.14 -15.66
CA ARG A 60 -0.63 70.05 -15.80
C ARG A 60 -0.64 69.24 -14.49
N ARG A 61 -1.17 68.02 -14.52
CA ARG A 61 -0.86 67.03 -13.49
C ARG A 61 0.66 66.80 -13.53
N PRO A 62 1.39 66.93 -12.41
CA PRO A 62 2.82 66.64 -12.42
C PRO A 62 3.01 65.14 -12.66
N VAL A 63 3.80 64.81 -13.69
CA VAL A 63 4.29 63.45 -13.93
C VAL A 63 5.34 63.18 -12.85
N SER A 64 4.90 62.85 -11.64
CA SER A 64 5.80 62.34 -10.61
C SER A 64 6.23 60.93 -11.04
N SER A 65 7.54 60.72 -11.18
CA SER A 65 8.10 59.41 -11.46
C SER A 65 7.65 58.39 -10.41
N PHE A 66 7.40 57.15 -10.83
CA PHE A 66 7.08 56.06 -9.90
C PHE A 66 8.07 55.97 -8.72
N THR A 67 9.35 56.25 -9.00
CA THR A 67 10.45 56.29 -8.03
C THR A 67 10.35 57.39 -6.97
N SER A 68 9.78 58.55 -7.30
CA SER A 68 9.61 59.65 -6.34
C SER A 68 8.42 59.39 -5.41
N ARG A 69 7.37 58.72 -5.90
CA ARG A 69 6.24 58.27 -5.05
C ARG A 69 6.62 57.15 -4.11
N THR A 70 7.36 56.14 -4.56
CA THR A 70 7.79 55.03 -3.67
C THR A 70 8.72 55.53 -2.57
N ARG A 71 9.67 56.42 -2.89
CA ARG A 71 10.57 57.03 -1.91
C ARG A 71 9.83 57.89 -0.88
N ALA A 72 8.82 58.65 -1.31
CA ALA A 72 7.98 59.45 -0.41
C ALA A 72 7.10 58.57 0.51
N THR A 73 6.60 57.42 0.03
CA THR A 73 5.81 56.50 0.84
C THR A 73 6.66 55.73 1.86
N ILE A 74 7.87 55.30 1.47
CA ILE A 74 8.82 54.58 2.35
C ILE A 74 9.26 55.45 3.53
N THR A 75 9.52 56.73 3.28
CA THR A 75 9.94 57.68 4.32
C THR A 75 8.81 58.08 5.26
N ARG A 76 7.55 57.99 4.81
CA ARG A 76 6.37 58.40 5.58
C ARG A 76 5.85 57.31 6.51
N ASN A 77 5.92 56.04 6.09
CA ASN A 77 5.48 54.87 6.89
C ASN A 77 6.49 53.70 6.74
N PRO A 78 7.59 53.70 7.52
CA PRO A 78 8.68 52.73 7.36
C PRO A 78 8.27 51.29 7.72
N SER A 79 7.45 51.10 8.77
CA SER A 79 6.98 49.78 9.22
C SER A 79 6.05 49.10 8.20
N SER A 80 5.11 49.85 7.63
CA SER A 80 4.19 49.34 6.60
C SER A 80 4.92 48.99 5.30
N SER A 81 5.91 49.80 4.91
CA SER A 81 6.71 49.54 3.71
C SER A 81 7.61 48.31 3.87
N LEU A 82 8.17 48.08 5.06
CA LEU A 82 8.93 46.88 5.39
C LEU A 82 8.06 45.62 5.37
N ALA A 83 6.85 45.69 5.92
CA ALA A 83 5.89 44.59 5.90
C ALA A 83 5.48 44.21 4.46
N ALA A 84 5.28 45.21 3.58
CA ALA A 84 4.97 44.97 2.17
C ALA A 84 6.13 44.29 1.43
N LEU A 85 7.37 44.70 1.67
CA LEU A 85 8.56 44.06 1.09
C LEU A 85 8.72 42.61 1.58
N ALA A 86 8.52 42.36 2.87
CA ALA A 86 8.56 41.02 3.44
C ALA A 86 7.49 40.11 2.82
N ALA A 87 6.26 40.60 2.64
CA ALA A 87 5.19 39.85 1.98
C ALA A 87 5.53 39.49 0.52
N ILE A 88 6.15 40.42 -0.23
CA ILE A 88 6.61 40.16 -1.61
C ILE A 88 7.70 39.09 -1.62
N LEU A 89 8.69 39.16 -0.72
CA LEU A 89 9.77 38.18 -0.62
C LEU A 89 9.25 36.78 -0.24
N VAL A 90 8.30 36.70 0.70
CA VAL A 90 7.63 35.43 1.04
C VAL A 90 6.85 34.88 -0.16
N GLY A 91 6.16 35.74 -0.92
CA GLY A 91 5.47 35.34 -2.15
C GLY A 91 6.43 34.79 -3.22
N LEU A 92 7.56 35.47 -3.47
CA LEU A 92 8.59 35.03 -4.42
C LEU A 92 9.26 33.73 -3.97
N TYR A 93 9.55 33.60 -2.67
CA TYR A 93 10.07 32.36 -2.10
C TYR A 93 9.07 31.21 -2.27
N GLY A 94 7.78 31.46 -2.04
CA GLY A 94 6.71 30.48 -2.28
C GLY A 94 6.65 30.03 -3.75
N ILE A 95 6.77 30.95 -4.70
CA ILE A 95 6.81 30.63 -6.14
C ILE A 95 8.06 29.81 -6.49
N PHE A 96 9.23 30.21 -5.98
CA PHE A 96 10.48 29.47 -6.21
C PHE A 96 10.39 28.05 -5.63
N LYS A 97 9.89 27.91 -4.40
CA LYS A 97 9.66 26.60 -3.77
C LYS A 97 8.64 25.77 -4.53
N ALA A 98 7.55 26.36 -5.03
CA ALA A 98 6.58 25.66 -5.85
C ALA A 98 7.19 25.18 -7.18
N ALA A 99 8.00 26.01 -7.83
CA ALA A 99 8.70 25.64 -9.06
C ALA A 99 9.75 24.54 -8.81
N GLU A 100 10.52 24.64 -7.73
CA GLU A 100 11.49 23.61 -7.32
C GLU A 100 10.81 22.29 -6.99
N THR A 101 9.70 22.32 -6.24
CA THR A 101 8.89 21.13 -5.94
C THR A 101 8.33 20.52 -7.23
N TYR A 102 7.82 21.34 -8.15
CA TYR A 102 7.34 20.87 -9.45
C TYR A 102 8.45 20.18 -10.26
N GLN A 103 9.64 20.76 -10.31
CA GLN A 103 10.80 20.18 -10.99
C GLN A 103 11.24 18.85 -10.34
N ARG A 104 11.38 18.82 -9.01
CA ARG A 104 11.88 17.66 -8.26
C ARG A 104 10.87 16.51 -8.15
N TYR A 105 9.57 16.78 -8.06
CA TYR A 105 8.57 15.73 -7.79
C TYR A 105 7.75 15.35 -9.01
N ILE A 106 7.53 16.27 -9.96
CA ILE A 106 6.75 15.96 -11.17
C ILE A 106 7.70 15.65 -12.31
N LEU A 107 8.62 16.55 -12.68
CA LEU A 107 9.52 16.28 -13.82
C LEU A 107 10.50 15.13 -13.54
N ALA A 108 11.10 15.08 -12.35
CA ALA A 108 12.05 14.03 -12.02
C ALA A 108 11.39 12.63 -12.00
N SER A 109 10.10 12.50 -11.72
CA SER A 109 9.43 11.18 -11.78
C SER A 109 9.18 10.68 -13.21
N PHE A 110 9.28 11.55 -14.22
CA PHE A 110 9.07 11.18 -15.63
C PHE A 110 10.35 11.26 -16.50
N HIS A 111 11.52 11.51 -15.93
CA HIS A 111 12.76 11.65 -16.70
C HIS A 111 13.15 10.41 -17.51
N ALA A 112 12.71 9.23 -17.09
CA ALA A 112 12.92 7.96 -17.80
C ALA A 112 12.03 7.81 -19.04
N TYR A 113 11.00 8.66 -19.19
CA TYR A 113 10.13 8.67 -20.35
C TYR A 113 10.53 9.79 -21.33
N PRO A 114 10.48 9.54 -22.65
CA PRO A 114 10.52 10.60 -23.63
C PRO A 114 9.41 11.63 -23.36
N GLU A 115 9.69 12.93 -23.54
CA GLU A 115 8.74 14.01 -23.23
C GLU A 115 7.34 13.82 -23.87
N PRO A 116 7.18 13.30 -25.11
CA PRO A 116 5.87 13.00 -25.67
C PRO A 116 5.06 12.00 -24.84
N VAL A 117 5.70 10.93 -24.36
CA VAL A 117 5.10 9.89 -23.52
C VAL A 117 4.80 10.45 -22.13
N ALA A 118 5.78 11.13 -21.53
CA ALA A 118 5.65 11.77 -20.21
C ALA A 118 4.48 12.74 -20.15
N LYS A 119 4.26 13.53 -21.21
CA LYS A 119 3.15 14.49 -21.30
C LYS A 119 1.78 13.80 -21.29
N LYS A 120 1.63 12.67 -22.00
CA LYS A 120 0.39 11.88 -21.98
C LYS A 120 0.20 11.18 -20.64
N LEU A 121 1.26 10.60 -20.08
CA LEU A 121 1.21 9.91 -18.80
C LEU A 121 0.84 10.84 -17.63
N ARG A 122 1.38 12.07 -17.60
CA ARG A 122 0.98 13.10 -16.62
C ARG A 122 -0.53 13.40 -16.67
N ARG A 123 -1.11 13.48 -17.87
CA ARG A 123 -2.57 13.66 -18.03
C ARG A 123 -3.35 12.44 -17.55
N ALA A 124 -2.90 11.23 -17.89
CA ALA A 124 -3.52 9.99 -17.44
C ALA A 124 -3.55 9.91 -15.91
N LEU A 125 -2.42 10.23 -15.25
CA LEU A 125 -2.30 10.24 -13.80
C LEU A 125 -3.12 11.35 -13.15
N TYR A 126 -3.22 12.53 -13.76
CA TYR A 126 -4.14 13.57 -13.30
C TYR A 126 -5.59 13.06 -13.25
N PHE A 127 -6.06 12.40 -14.31
CA PHE A 127 -7.40 11.80 -14.36
C PHE A 127 -7.57 10.52 -13.53
N THR A 128 -6.48 10.00 -12.95
CA THR A 128 -6.49 8.82 -12.06
C THR A 128 -6.45 9.22 -10.58
N ASN A 129 -5.69 10.27 -10.25
CA ASN A 129 -5.38 10.66 -8.87
C ASN A 129 -6.06 11.94 -8.41
N SER A 130 -6.31 12.90 -9.32
CA SER A 130 -6.83 14.23 -8.97
C SER A 130 -8.31 14.39 -9.30
N ASP A 131 -8.69 14.10 -10.55
CA ASP A 131 -10.09 14.14 -11.00
C ASP A 131 -10.42 12.79 -11.65
N LEU A 132 -11.06 11.89 -10.89
CA LEU A 132 -11.25 10.50 -11.30
C LEU A 132 -12.20 10.41 -12.50
N GLN A 133 -11.63 10.40 -13.71
CA GLN A 133 -12.32 10.28 -14.99
C GLN A 133 -11.78 9.07 -15.76
N PRO A 134 -12.33 7.86 -15.53
CA PRO A 134 -11.72 6.63 -16.01
C PRO A 134 -11.60 6.55 -17.53
N LYS A 135 -12.58 7.08 -18.26
CA LYS A 135 -12.58 7.07 -19.73
C LYS A 135 -11.45 7.93 -20.30
N GLU A 136 -11.26 9.14 -19.77
CA GLU A 136 -10.19 10.04 -20.19
C GLU A 136 -8.82 9.50 -19.74
N ALA A 137 -8.72 8.96 -18.53
CA ALA A 137 -7.49 8.33 -18.04
C ALA A 137 -7.04 7.17 -18.96
N ILE A 138 -7.94 6.24 -19.29
CA ILE A 138 -7.65 5.12 -20.21
C ILE A 138 -7.20 5.64 -21.58
N LYS A 139 -7.87 6.67 -22.10
CA LYS A 139 -7.50 7.28 -23.38
C LYS A 139 -6.04 7.77 -23.35
N TYR A 140 -5.65 8.53 -22.34
CA TYR A 140 -4.28 9.01 -22.22
C TYR A 140 -3.26 7.91 -21.94
N TYR A 141 -3.61 6.86 -21.19
CA TYR A 141 -2.74 5.69 -21.02
C TYR A 141 -2.49 4.96 -22.34
N ARG A 142 -3.52 4.76 -23.17
CA ARG A 142 -3.39 4.15 -24.49
C ARG A 142 -2.52 5.00 -25.42
N GLU A 143 -2.76 6.31 -25.45
CA GLU A 143 -1.93 7.24 -26.22
C GLU A 143 -0.47 7.23 -25.75
N ALA A 144 -0.22 7.10 -24.44
CA ALA A 144 1.14 7.01 -23.91
C ALA A 144 1.85 5.70 -24.33
N LEU A 145 1.15 4.56 -24.26
CA LEU A 145 1.68 3.27 -24.68
C LEU A 145 1.96 3.21 -26.19
N GLN A 146 1.05 3.75 -27.00
CA GLN A 146 1.24 3.83 -28.45
C GLN A 146 2.46 4.70 -28.81
N LEU A 147 2.61 5.87 -28.19
CA LEU A 147 3.79 6.72 -28.40
C LEU A 147 5.07 6.05 -27.93
N ALA A 148 5.02 5.29 -26.84
CA ALA A 148 6.18 4.54 -26.36
C ALA A 148 6.62 3.48 -27.37
N GLU A 149 5.66 2.77 -27.99
CA GLU A 149 5.93 1.80 -29.06
C GLU A 149 6.50 2.47 -30.31
N GLU A 150 5.90 3.58 -30.76
CA GLU A 150 6.37 4.37 -31.91
C GLU A 150 7.80 4.91 -31.71
N LEU A 151 8.16 5.24 -30.47
CA LEU A 151 9.50 5.70 -30.09
C LEU A 151 10.47 4.55 -29.77
N GLY A 152 10.05 3.30 -29.94
CA GLY A 152 10.90 2.11 -29.74
C GLY A 152 11.29 1.86 -28.29
N MET A 153 10.49 2.30 -27.32
CA MET A 153 10.71 1.95 -25.92
C MET A 153 10.57 0.44 -25.72
N ASP A 154 11.45 -0.14 -24.92
CA ASP A 154 11.42 -1.57 -24.61
C ASP A 154 10.10 -1.94 -23.90
N PRO A 155 9.28 -2.85 -24.45
CA PRO A 155 8.01 -3.25 -23.85
C PRO A 155 8.14 -3.88 -22.45
N PHE A 156 9.34 -4.37 -22.11
CA PHE A 156 9.67 -5.02 -20.84
C PHE A 156 10.61 -4.17 -19.96
N SER A 157 10.67 -2.86 -20.23
CA SER A 157 11.27 -1.87 -19.32
C SER A 157 10.35 -1.62 -18.11
N ASP A 158 10.93 -1.11 -17.03
CA ASP A 158 10.17 -0.77 -15.81
C ASP A 158 9.13 0.31 -16.09
N GLU A 159 9.42 1.22 -17.01
CA GLU A 159 8.56 2.30 -17.45
C GLU A 159 7.28 1.77 -18.08
N ILE A 160 7.39 0.88 -19.08
CA ILE A 160 6.24 0.37 -19.82
C ILE A 160 5.43 -0.62 -18.98
N ILE A 161 6.10 -1.51 -18.24
CA ILE A 161 5.44 -2.39 -17.28
C ILE A 161 4.71 -1.55 -16.22
N GLY A 162 5.35 -0.50 -15.72
CA GLY A 162 4.78 0.44 -14.76
C GLY A 162 3.50 1.10 -15.27
N ILE A 163 3.46 1.57 -16.53
CA ILE A 163 2.23 2.09 -17.13
C ILE A 163 1.11 1.03 -17.14
N LYS A 164 1.41 -0.21 -17.53
CA LYS A 164 0.41 -1.31 -17.55
C LYS A 164 -0.12 -1.62 -16.15
N VAL A 165 0.74 -1.62 -15.12
CA VAL A 165 0.32 -1.78 -13.71
C VAL A 165 -0.55 -0.61 -13.25
N GLN A 166 -0.24 0.64 -13.65
CA GLN A 166 -1.08 1.80 -13.35
C GLN A 166 -2.47 1.71 -14.01
N VAL A 167 -2.57 1.14 -15.22
CA VAL A 167 -3.86 0.87 -15.87
C VAL A 167 -4.68 -0.14 -15.06
N ALA A 168 -4.06 -1.21 -14.57
CA ALA A 168 -4.72 -2.17 -13.67
C ALA A 168 -5.16 -1.48 -12.36
N GLY A 169 -4.30 -0.65 -11.75
CA GLY A 169 -4.64 0.14 -10.56
C GLY A 169 -5.79 1.12 -10.79
N LEU A 170 -5.91 1.72 -11.98
CA LEU A 170 -7.10 2.51 -12.35
C LEU A 170 -8.36 1.63 -12.37
N MET A 171 -8.28 0.42 -12.93
CA MET A 171 -9.41 -0.52 -12.96
C MET A 171 -9.86 -0.93 -11.54
N GLU A 172 -8.91 -1.13 -10.63
CA GLU A 172 -9.18 -1.39 -9.21
C GLU A 172 -9.92 -0.23 -8.54
N ARG A 173 -9.45 1.01 -8.74
CA ARG A 173 -10.07 2.20 -8.12
C ARG A 173 -11.51 2.43 -8.55
N VAL A 174 -11.85 2.04 -9.78
CA VAL A 174 -13.23 2.15 -10.28
C VAL A 174 -14.08 0.93 -9.92
N GLY A 175 -13.54 -0.02 -9.15
CA GLY A 175 -14.21 -1.26 -8.75
C GLY A 175 -14.38 -2.27 -9.89
N ASN A 176 -13.67 -2.09 -11.01
CA ASN A 176 -13.71 -3.02 -12.13
C ASN A 176 -12.60 -4.08 -11.99
N TRP A 177 -12.77 -4.95 -10.99
CA TRP A 177 -11.80 -5.99 -10.63
C TRP A 177 -11.49 -6.95 -11.79
N GLY A 178 -12.50 -7.32 -12.59
CA GLY A 178 -12.33 -8.21 -13.75
C GLY A 178 -11.38 -7.63 -14.80
N LYS A 179 -11.49 -6.33 -15.11
CA LYS A 179 -10.55 -5.67 -16.03
C LYS A 179 -9.16 -5.48 -15.43
N ALA A 180 -9.06 -5.26 -14.12
CA ALA A 180 -7.76 -5.20 -13.46
C ALA A 180 -7.02 -6.55 -13.61
N ILE A 181 -7.72 -7.65 -13.34
CA ILE A 181 -7.22 -9.01 -13.53
C ILE A 181 -6.82 -9.23 -14.99
N GLU A 182 -7.69 -8.89 -15.95
CA GLU A 182 -7.40 -9.05 -17.38
C GLU A 182 -6.10 -8.35 -17.81
N VAL A 183 -5.90 -7.10 -17.39
CA VAL A 183 -4.68 -6.34 -17.72
C VAL A 183 -3.43 -6.98 -17.11
N LEU A 184 -3.49 -7.41 -15.85
CA LEU A 184 -2.38 -8.05 -15.16
C LEU A 184 -2.08 -9.45 -15.71
N GLU A 185 -3.11 -10.19 -16.15
CA GLU A 185 -2.93 -11.48 -16.83
C GLU A 185 -2.20 -11.34 -18.15
N ILE A 186 -2.57 -10.34 -18.96
CA ILE A 186 -1.88 -10.05 -20.22
C ILE A 186 -0.42 -9.71 -19.92
N LEU A 187 -0.17 -8.81 -18.96
CA LEU A 187 1.18 -8.43 -18.57
C LEU A 187 2.01 -9.63 -18.10
N ARG A 188 1.45 -10.50 -17.25
CA ARG A 188 2.11 -11.72 -16.77
C ARG A 188 2.43 -12.67 -17.94
N ARG A 189 1.48 -12.91 -18.85
CA ARG A 189 1.68 -13.78 -20.01
C ARG A 189 2.79 -13.26 -20.92
N ASP A 190 2.75 -11.97 -21.24
CA ASP A 190 3.75 -11.33 -22.10
C ASP A 190 5.16 -11.43 -21.48
N CYS A 191 5.28 -11.10 -20.19
CA CYS A 191 6.55 -11.19 -19.48
C CYS A 191 7.06 -12.63 -19.40
N GLY A 192 6.18 -13.59 -19.14
CA GLY A 192 6.53 -15.02 -19.10
C GLY A 192 7.04 -15.53 -20.43
N ALA A 193 6.31 -15.23 -21.51
CA ALA A 193 6.74 -15.59 -22.87
C ALA A 193 8.10 -14.97 -23.22
N TRP A 194 8.36 -13.74 -22.78
CA TRP A 194 9.66 -13.11 -22.97
C TRP A 194 10.78 -13.77 -22.16
N VAL A 195 10.55 -14.07 -20.87
CA VAL A 195 11.54 -14.75 -20.02
C VAL A 195 11.87 -16.13 -20.57
N GLU A 196 10.87 -16.91 -21.01
CA GLU A 196 11.06 -18.24 -21.59
C GLU A 196 11.80 -18.19 -22.94
N GLY A 197 11.41 -17.27 -23.83
CA GLY A 197 11.98 -17.19 -25.18
C GLY A 197 13.33 -16.46 -25.29
N PHE A 198 13.62 -15.54 -24.37
CA PHE A 198 14.77 -14.64 -24.47
C PHE A 198 15.58 -14.48 -23.18
N GLY A 199 15.03 -14.82 -22.01
CA GLY A 199 15.67 -14.57 -20.73
C GLY A 199 17.00 -15.31 -20.54
N GLY A 200 17.13 -16.53 -21.08
CA GLY A 200 18.37 -17.32 -21.01
C GLY A 200 19.42 -16.97 -22.08
N LYS A 201 19.18 -15.97 -22.93
CA LYS A 201 20.15 -15.56 -23.96
C LYS A 201 21.22 -14.65 -23.35
N SER A 202 22.46 -14.81 -23.82
CA SER A 202 23.57 -13.97 -23.38
C SER A 202 23.27 -12.48 -23.58
N GLY A 203 23.54 -11.67 -22.56
CA GLY A 203 23.28 -10.24 -22.53
C GLY A 203 21.89 -9.85 -21.97
N ASN A 204 21.02 -10.82 -21.69
CA ASN A 204 19.70 -10.58 -21.10
C ASN A 204 19.63 -10.87 -19.61
N GLU A 205 20.73 -11.25 -18.95
CA GLU A 205 20.75 -11.74 -17.56
C GLU A 205 20.09 -10.74 -16.61
N LYS A 206 20.54 -9.48 -16.62
CA LYS A 206 19.95 -8.39 -15.82
C LYS A 206 18.47 -8.14 -16.12
N LYS A 207 18.11 -8.20 -17.40
CA LYS A 207 16.74 -7.97 -17.84
C LYS A 207 15.84 -9.14 -17.45
N ARG A 208 16.33 -10.39 -17.53
CA ARG A 208 15.65 -11.61 -17.07
C ARG A 208 15.32 -11.48 -15.59
N THR A 209 16.31 -11.21 -14.76
CA THR A 209 16.14 -11.04 -13.30
C THR A 209 15.07 -10.00 -13.00
N ARG A 210 15.16 -8.82 -13.63
CA ARG A 210 14.18 -7.75 -13.44
C ARG A 210 12.77 -8.14 -13.87
N VAL A 211 12.60 -8.66 -15.09
CA VAL A 211 11.28 -9.04 -15.63
C VAL A 211 10.67 -10.17 -14.81
N LEU A 212 11.47 -11.16 -14.38
CA LEU A 212 11.02 -12.24 -13.51
C LEU A 212 10.56 -11.71 -12.14
N GLY A 213 11.31 -10.77 -11.54
CA GLY A 213 10.89 -10.10 -10.30
C GLY A 213 9.57 -9.34 -10.46
N LYS A 214 9.38 -8.62 -11.58
CA LYS A 214 8.09 -7.97 -11.90
C LYS A 214 6.96 -8.98 -12.07
N MET A 215 7.22 -10.13 -12.70
CA MET A 215 6.22 -11.19 -12.79
C MET A 215 5.80 -11.73 -11.42
N VAL A 216 6.74 -11.92 -10.50
CA VAL A 216 6.44 -12.31 -9.11
C VAL A 216 5.50 -11.30 -8.48
N GLN A 217 5.82 -10.00 -8.54
CA GLN A 217 4.96 -8.94 -7.99
C GLN A 217 3.56 -8.93 -8.63
N VAL A 218 3.47 -9.11 -9.95
CA VAL A 218 2.18 -9.22 -10.66
C VAL A 218 1.39 -10.46 -10.22
N CYS A 219 2.05 -11.60 -10.01
CA CYS A 219 1.40 -12.83 -9.54
C CYS A 219 0.89 -12.70 -8.10
N VAL A 220 1.64 -12.04 -7.21
CA VAL A 220 1.18 -11.70 -5.85
C VAL A 220 -0.09 -10.84 -5.93
N LYS A 221 -0.06 -9.79 -6.75
CA LYS A 221 -1.22 -8.91 -6.95
C LYS A 221 -2.44 -9.64 -7.55
N LEU A 222 -2.23 -10.51 -8.53
CA LEU A 222 -3.29 -11.35 -9.09
C LEU A 222 -3.88 -12.28 -8.03
N GLY A 223 -3.03 -12.86 -7.17
CA GLY A 223 -3.45 -13.66 -6.02
C GLY A 223 -4.43 -12.91 -5.11
N GLU A 224 -4.08 -11.68 -4.72
CA GLU A 224 -4.96 -10.82 -3.92
C GLU A 224 -6.29 -10.52 -4.63
N LEU A 225 -6.24 -10.18 -5.92
CA LEU A 225 -7.42 -9.83 -6.70
C LEU A 225 -8.38 -11.00 -6.89
N TYR A 226 -7.86 -12.20 -7.18
CA TYR A 226 -8.66 -13.41 -7.28
C TYR A 226 -9.27 -13.82 -5.93
N GLY A 227 -8.54 -13.58 -4.84
CA GLY A 227 -9.00 -13.86 -3.47
C GLY A 227 -10.05 -12.88 -2.93
N ARG A 228 -10.36 -11.80 -3.65
CA ARG A 228 -11.35 -10.81 -3.21
C ARG A 228 -12.76 -11.40 -3.11
N PRO A 229 -13.61 -10.94 -2.18
CA PRO A 229 -14.99 -11.41 -2.07
C PRO A 229 -15.84 -11.23 -3.34
N GLU A 230 -15.54 -10.23 -4.16
CA GLU A 230 -16.28 -9.94 -5.39
C GLU A 230 -15.92 -10.88 -6.56
N ILE A 231 -14.73 -11.49 -6.54
CA ILE A 231 -14.25 -12.41 -7.59
C ILE A 231 -14.33 -13.86 -7.09
N TYR A 232 -13.75 -14.11 -5.92
CA TYR A 232 -13.83 -15.36 -5.18
C TYR A 232 -13.36 -16.60 -5.96
N GLU A 233 -12.30 -16.45 -6.77
CA GLU A 233 -11.64 -17.55 -7.49
C GLU A 233 -10.42 -18.02 -6.68
N ARG A 234 -10.69 -18.73 -5.57
CA ARG A 234 -9.65 -19.08 -4.59
C ARG A 234 -8.58 -20.03 -5.14
N GLU A 235 -8.94 -20.89 -6.07
CA GLU A 235 -8.02 -21.81 -6.73
C GLU A 235 -7.05 -21.04 -7.65
N ALA A 236 -7.56 -20.06 -8.41
CA ALA A 236 -6.71 -19.21 -9.24
C ALA A 236 -5.79 -18.33 -8.37
N ALA A 237 -6.30 -17.80 -7.26
CA ALA A 237 -5.50 -17.04 -6.30
C ALA A 237 -4.31 -17.86 -5.76
N GLU A 238 -4.59 -19.08 -5.30
CA GLU A 238 -3.58 -20.01 -4.81
C GLU A 238 -2.57 -20.38 -5.89
N GLU A 239 -3.01 -20.70 -7.12
CA GLU A 239 -2.11 -21.01 -8.23
C GLU A 239 -1.08 -19.89 -8.45
N ARG A 240 -1.51 -18.62 -8.41
CA ARG A 240 -0.60 -17.48 -8.65
C ARG A 240 0.35 -17.23 -7.50
N LEU A 241 -0.12 -17.38 -6.27
CA LEU A 241 0.69 -17.19 -5.07
C LEU A 241 1.69 -18.33 -4.89
N VAL A 242 1.31 -19.58 -5.18
CA VAL A 242 2.22 -20.72 -5.18
C VAL A 242 3.31 -20.52 -6.24
N TRP A 243 2.94 -20.16 -7.47
CA TRP A 243 3.94 -19.89 -8.50
C TRP A 243 4.91 -18.77 -8.09
N ALA A 244 4.41 -17.70 -7.46
CA ALA A 244 5.24 -16.60 -6.97
C ALA A 244 6.24 -17.08 -5.90
N VAL A 245 5.76 -17.78 -4.87
CA VAL A 245 6.61 -18.29 -3.77
C VAL A 245 7.63 -19.31 -4.26
N GLU A 246 7.23 -20.26 -5.12
CA GLU A 246 8.15 -21.22 -5.71
C GLU A 246 9.23 -20.55 -6.56
N THR A 247 8.86 -19.52 -7.33
CA THR A 247 9.79 -18.78 -8.18
C THR A 247 10.81 -18.02 -7.34
N VAL A 248 10.38 -17.30 -6.30
CA VAL A 248 11.33 -16.58 -5.42
C VAL A 248 12.27 -17.52 -4.69
N LEU A 249 11.77 -18.66 -4.18
CA LEU A 249 12.60 -19.65 -3.50
C LEU A 249 13.61 -20.30 -4.45
N ARG A 250 13.16 -20.72 -5.63
CA ARG A 250 14.02 -21.35 -6.65
C ARG A 250 15.10 -20.40 -7.14
N GLU A 251 14.75 -19.15 -7.45
CA GLU A 251 15.73 -18.17 -7.91
C GLU A 251 16.72 -17.83 -6.79
N SER A 252 16.26 -17.62 -5.56
CA SER A 252 17.15 -17.32 -4.42
C SER A 252 18.13 -18.47 -4.15
N GLN A 253 17.63 -19.72 -4.10
CA GLN A 253 18.47 -20.90 -3.92
C GLN A 253 19.48 -21.05 -5.07
N TRP A 254 19.06 -20.82 -6.30
CA TRP A 254 19.94 -20.90 -7.46
C TRP A 254 21.06 -19.85 -7.40
N ARG A 255 20.72 -18.59 -7.08
CA ARG A 255 21.68 -17.50 -6.89
C ARG A 255 22.67 -17.81 -5.76
N ASP A 256 22.17 -18.33 -4.64
CA ASP A 256 23.01 -18.70 -3.49
C ASP A 256 23.97 -19.85 -3.78
N ASN A 257 23.51 -20.86 -4.53
CA ASN A 257 24.33 -22.02 -4.89
C ASN A 257 25.45 -21.65 -5.86
N LEU A 258 25.15 -20.81 -6.85
CA LEU A 258 26.12 -20.37 -7.85
C LEU A 258 26.89 -19.11 -7.44
N LYS A 259 26.55 -18.52 -6.27
CA LYS A 259 27.12 -17.25 -5.79
C LYS A 259 27.01 -16.14 -6.85
N VAL A 260 25.83 -16.06 -7.47
CA VAL A 260 25.50 -15.05 -8.48
C VAL A 260 25.64 -13.67 -7.88
N LYS A 261 26.32 -12.79 -8.60
CA LYS A 261 26.56 -11.41 -8.18
C LYS A 261 25.57 -10.47 -8.84
N ASP A 262 25.13 -9.45 -8.10
CA ASP A 262 24.21 -8.44 -8.60
C ASP A 262 24.83 -7.60 -9.74
N GLU A 263 26.16 -7.49 -9.80
CA GLU A 263 26.84 -6.81 -10.92
C GLU A 263 26.67 -7.56 -12.24
N ASP A 264 26.51 -8.89 -12.19
CA ASP A 264 26.40 -9.74 -13.38
C ASP A 264 24.94 -9.85 -13.82
N GLU A 265 24.04 -10.21 -12.89
CA GLU A 265 22.64 -10.52 -13.20
C GLU A 265 21.62 -9.52 -12.67
N GLY A 266 22.07 -8.40 -12.09
CA GLY A 266 21.20 -7.40 -11.48
C GLY A 266 20.70 -7.83 -10.10
N PRO A 267 20.19 -6.87 -9.29
CA PRO A 267 19.64 -7.18 -7.98
C PRO A 267 18.41 -8.07 -8.10
N TRP A 268 18.28 -9.01 -7.18
CA TRP A 268 17.05 -9.77 -7.00
C TRP A 268 16.05 -9.02 -6.12
N LEU A 269 14.90 -9.65 -5.83
CA LEU A 269 13.92 -9.15 -4.88
C LEU A 269 14.55 -9.03 -3.49
N SER A 270 14.18 -7.96 -2.79
CA SER A 270 14.55 -7.77 -1.40
C SER A 270 13.88 -8.79 -0.48
N ASP A 271 14.46 -9.01 0.70
CA ASP A 271 13.89 -9.89 1.72
C ASP A 271 12.45 -9.51 2.10
N GLY A 272 12.14 -8.20 2.11
CA GLY A 272 10.78 -7.70 2.33
C GLY A 272 9.80 -8.08 1.21
N GLU A 273 10.24 -8.04 -0.05
CA GLU A 273 9.40 -8.45 -1.20
C GLU A 273 9.20 -9.97 -1.24
N ILE A 274 10.22 -10.75 -0.89
CA ILE A 274 10.12 -12.21 -0.77
C ILE A 274 9.18 -12.56 0.40
N GLY A 275 9.35 -11.89 1.54
CA GLY A 275 8.48 -12.05 2.71
C GLY A 275 7.03 -11.70 2.41
N ALA A 276 6.77 -10.61 1.67
CA ALA A 276 5.42 -10.23 1.24
C ALA A 276 4.76 -11.30 0.35
N ALA A 277 5.52 -11.93 -0.56
CA ALA A 277 4.99 -13.03 -1.38
C ALA A 277 4.60 -14.25 -0.52
N MET A 278 5.42 -14.59 0.48
CA MET A 278 5.13 -15.68 1.41
C MET A 278 3.93 -15.36 2.30
N GLU A 279 3.84 -14.15 2.81
CA GLU A 279 2.72 -13.68 3.62
C GLU A 279 1.40 -13.72 2.83
N ALA A 280 1.41 -13.25 1.58
CA ALA A 280 0.22 -13.31 0.74
C ALA A 280 -0.29 -14.75 0.52
N LEU A 281 0.62 -15.71 0.29
CA LEU A 281 0.27 -17.13 0.22
C LEU A 281 -0.20 -17.68 1.58
N ALA A 282 0.39 -17.23 2.69
CA ALA A 282 -0.01 -17.64 4.03
C ALA A 282 -1.46 -17.23 4.32
N HIS A 283 -1.82 -15.98 4.02
CA HIS A 283 -3.19 -15.48 4.13
C HIS A 283 -4.17 -16.28 3.27
N GLN A 284 -3.78 -16.66 2.05
CA GLN A 284 -4.61 -17.52 1.20
C GLN A 284 -4.87 -18.89 1.84
N TYR A 285 -3.88 -19.48 2.50
CA TYR A 285 -4.05 -20.72 3.24
C TYR A 285 -4.89 -20.55 4.51
N GLU A 286 -4.78 -19.43 5.24
CA GLU A 286 -5.68 -19.13 6.35
C GLU A 286 -7.14 -19.04 5.92
N GLU A 287 -7.43 -18.37 4.79
CA GLU A 287 -8.79 -18.27 4.24
C GLU A 287 -9.38 -19.63 3.82
N LYS A 288 -8.51 -20.62 3.61
CA LYS A 288 -8.88 -22.01 3.31
C LYS A 288 -8.89 -22.92 4.55
N ASP A 289 -8.71 -22.37 5.76
CA ASP A 289 -8.64 -23.13 7.02
C ASP A 289 -7.41 -24.09 7.06
N GLN A 290 -6.38 -23.78 6.26
CA GLN A 290 -5.15 -24.55 6.08
C GLN A 290 -4.01 -23.96 6.92
N HIS A 291 -4.27 -23.68 8.21
CA HIS A 291 -3.33 -22.99 9.11
C HIS A 291 -1.96 -23.66 9.25
N TYR A 292 -1.90 -24.99 9.08
CA TYR A 292 -0.63 -25.72 9.09
C TYR A 292 0.28 -25.32 7.92
N LEU A 293 -0.28 -24.99 6.75
CA LEU A 293 0.47 -24.51 5.59
C LEU A 293 0.81 -23.02 5.71
N ALA A 294 -0.05 -22.22 6.35
CA ALA A 294 0.17 -20.79 6.57
C ALA A 294 1.31 -20.52 7.57
N SER A 295 1.36 -21.28 8.67
CA SER A 295 2.33 -21.06 9.76
C SER A 295 3.81 -21.01 9.32
N PRO A 296 4.34 -21.99 8.55
CA PRO A 296 5.73 -21.93 8.10
C PRO A 296 6.00 -20.76 7.14
N LEU A 297 5.01 -20.31 6.37
CA LEU A 297 5.16 -19.14 5.49
C LEU A 297 5.24 -17.84 6.28
N PHE A 298 4.39 -17.65 7.31
CA PHE A 298 4.52 -16.49 8.21
C PHE A 298 5.86 -16.50 8.96
N LEU A 299 6.31 -17.67 9.42
CA LEU A 299 7.60 -17.81 10.10
C LEU A 299 8.78 -17.48 9.17
N GLN A 300 8.71 -17.90 7.91
CA GLN A 300 9.72 -17.59 6.92
C GLN A 300 9.69 -16.11 6.50
N ALA A 301 8.50 -15.50 6.35
CA ALA A 301 8.38 -14.07 6.11
C ALA A 301 8.99 -13.25 7.27
N LEU A 302 8.78 -13.70 8.50
CA LEU A 302 9.36 -13.08 9.70
C LEU A 302 10.89 -13.22 9.75
N SER A 303 11.44 -14.35 9.32
CA SER A 303 12.90 -14.56 9.32
C SER A 303 13.60 -13.67 8.28
N LEU A 304 12.94 -13.39 7.16
CA LEU A 304 13.42 -12.47 6.12
C LEU A 304 13.36 -11.01 6.57
N LEU A 305 12.26 -10.59 7.19
CA LEU A 305 12.06 -9.19 7.59
C LEU A 305 12.87 -8.77 8.83
N GLY A 306 13.16 -9.71 9.73
CA GLY A 306 13.72 -9.43 11.05
C GLY A 306 12.65 -9.06 12.09
N THR A 307 13.06 -8.83 13.34
CA THR A 307 12.15 -8.70 14.49
C THR A 307 11.95 -7.29 15.02
N ASN A 308 12.52 -6.26 14.38
CA ASN A 308 12.52 -4.88 14.91
C ASN A 308 11.69 -3.92 14.02
N THR A 309 10.59 -4.41 13.45
CA THR A 309 9.69 -3.63 12.59
C THR A 309 8.24 -3.79 13.03
N CYS A 310 7.39 -2.80 12.74
CA CYS A 310 5.97 -2.92 13.04
C CYS A 310 5.30 -4.05 12.26
N HIS A 311 5.69 -4.25 11.01
CA HIS A 311 5.23 -5.39 10.23
C HIS A 311 5.63 -6.76 10.83
N SER A 312 6.77 -6.86 11.53
CA SER A 312 7.12 -8.10 12.26
C SER A 312 6.15 -8.42 13.39
N VAL A 313 5.58 -7.40 14.05
CA VAL A 313 4.53 -7.56 15.07
C VAL A 313 3.30 -8.19 14.43
N ILE A 314 2.87 -7.67 13.28
CA ILE A 314 1.73 -8.21 12.51
C ILE A 314 1.97 -9.68 12.13
N LEU A 315 3.14 -10.01 11.57
CA LEU A 315 3.49 -11.39 11.21
C LEU A 315 3.46 -12.34 12.42
N MET A 316 3.91 -11.90 13.60
CA MET A 316 3.82 -12.70 14.82
C MET A 316 2.38 -12.90 15.27
N THR A 317 1.51 -11.89 15.13
CA THR A 317 0.08 -12.04 15.46
C THR A 317 -0.63 -13.01 14.52
N ASN A 318 -0.33 -12.96 13.22
CA ASN A 318 -0.82 -13.91 12.22
C ASN A 318 -0.35 -15.33 12.52
N LEU A 319 0.94 -15.50 12.80
CA LEU A 319 1.50 -16.79 13.18
C LEU A 319 0.84 -17.36 14.44
N ALA A 320 0.60 -16.52 15.47
CA ALA A 320 -0.11 -16.92 16.68
C ALA A 320 -1.54 -17.40 16.36
N ALA A 321 -2.30 -16.64 15.56
CA ALA A 321 -3.66 -17.01 15.16
C ALA A 321 -3.68 -18.34 14.39
N SER A 322 -2.77 -18.52 13.44
CA SER A 322 -2.60 -19.76 12.69
C SER A 322 -2.28 -20.94 13.62
N LEU A 323 -1.31 -20.80 14.53
CA LEU A 323 -0.91 -21.84 15.48
C LEU A 323 -2.07 -22.30 16.37
N ALA A 324 -2.88 -21.37 16.89
CA ALA A 324 -4.02 -21.69 17.74
C ALA A 324 -5.15 -22.42 16.98
N GLN A 325 -5.27 -22.16 15.68
CA GLN A 325 -6.29 -22.77 14.82
C GLN A 325 -5.82 -24.09 14.17
N GLN A 326 -4.55 -24.46 14.30
CA GLN A 326 -4.06 -25.74 13.79
C GLN A 326 -4.84 -26.92 14.41
N SER A 327 -5.22 -27.88 13.55
CA SER A 327 -5.72 -29.16 14.04
C SER A 327 -4.55 -30.12 14.25
N PRO A 328 -4.43 -30.77 15.43
CA PRO A 328 -3.39 -31.76 15.69
C PRO A 328 -3.37 -32.89 14.65
N ARG A 329 -4.54 -33.26 14.13
CA ARG A 329 -4.69 -34.27 13.08
C ARG A 329 -4.10 -33.81 11.73
N ALA A 330 -4.40 -32.59 11.28
CA ALA A 330 -3.84 -32.08 10.03
C ALA A 330 -2.32 -31.93 10.15
N ALA A 331 -1.83 -31.44 11.29
CA ALA A 331 -0.40 -31.34 11.55
C ALA A 331 0.30 -32.70 11.46
N ALA A 332 -0.27 -33.74 12.08
CA ALA A 332 0.24 -35.11 11.98
C ALA A 332 0.28 -35.64 10.54
N ALA A 333 -0.82 -35.44 9.79
CA ALA A 333 -0.94 -35.93 8.42
C ALA A 333 0.08 -35.28 7.48
N THR A 334 0.30 -33.97 7.63
CA THR A 334 1.29 -33.26 6.80
C THR A 334 2.73 -33.59 7.19
N GLN A 335 3.03 -33.76 8.48
CA GLN A 335 4.34 -34.24 8.93
C GLN A 335 4.66 -35.62 8.33
N GLN A 336 3.69 -36.54 8.36
CA GLN A 336 3.83 -37.87 7.74
C GLN A 336 4.05 -37.76 6.23
N TYR A 337 3.31 -36.89 5.54
CA TYR A 337 3.51 -36.65 4.11
C TYR A 337 4.91 -36.10 3.79
N ALA A 338 5.39 -35.11 4.56
CA ALA A 338 6.72 -34.54 4.38
C ALA A 338 7.83 -35.58 4.61
N GLN A 339 7.72 -36.40 5.67
CA GLN A 339 8.64 -37.51 5.95
C GLN A 339 8.64 -38.57 4.83
N SER A 340 7.49 -38.81 4.20
CA SER A 340 7.41 -39.74 3.05
C SER A 340 8.13 -39.24 1.79
N ARG A 341 8.44 -37.93 1.73
CA ARG A 341 9.09 -37.27 0.58
C ARG A 341 10.57 -36.95 0.82
N SER A 342 11.05 -36.93 2.06
CA SER A 342 12.49 -36.76 2.35
C SER A 342 13.25 -38.07 2.09
N ILE A 343 14.17 -38.05 1.13
CA ILE A 343 15.01 -39.21 0.76
C ILE A 343 16.05 -39.55 1.85
N ASP A 344 16.46 -38.55 2.66
CA ASP A 344 17.31 -38.74 3.83
C ASP A 344 16.46 -38.85 5.11
N SER A 345 15.99 -40.06 5.40
CA SER A 345 15.28 -40.35 6.64
C SER A 345 16.29 -40.45 7.80
N SER A 346 16.52 -39.36 8.54
CA SER A 346 16.96 -39.51 9.92
C SER A 346 15.87 -40.29 10.66
N SER A 347 16.22 -41.44 11.25
CA SER A 347 15.36 -42.36 12.02
C SER A 347 14.80 -41.78 13.32
N ALA A 348 14.71 -40.44 13.42
CA ALA A 348 14.06 -39.78 14.53
C ALA A 348 12.56 -40.10 14.47
N ALA A 349 12.05 -40.76 15.52
CA ALA A 349 10.63 -41.00 15.68
C ALA A 349 9.87 -39.67 15.49
N PRO A 350 8.75 -39.65 14.74
CA PRO A 350 7.92 -38.46 14.62
C PRO A 350 7.60 -37.97 16.03
N SER A 351 7.96 -36.72 16.34
CA SER A 351 7.51 -36.11 17.59
C SER A 351 5.98 -36.15 17.58
N PRO A 352 5.32 -36.63 18.66
CA PRO A 352 3.87 -36.65 18.68
C PRO A 352 3.35 -35.23 18.40
N PRO A 353 2.28 -35.08 17.59
CA PRO A 353 1.66 -33.79 17.38
C PRO A 353 1.34 -33.21 18.75
N GLY A 354 1.80 -31.99 19.02
CA GLY A 354 1.54 -31.32 20.30
C GLY A 354 0.05 -31.39 20.63
N SER A 355 -0.30 -31.55 21.91
CA SER A 355 -1.70 -31.49 22.32
C SER A 355 -2.31 -30.15 21.90
N ARG A 356 -3.64 -30.10 21.73
CA ARG A 356 -4.33 -28.83 21.41
C ARG A 356 -3.95 -27.72 22.40
N GLY A 357 -3.81 -28.04 23.69
CA GLY A 357 -3.33 -27.11 24.70
C GLY A 357 -1.91 -26.62 24.47
N ALA A 358 -0.98 -27.50 24.04
CA ALA A 358 0.39 -27.10 23.72
C ALA A 358 0.46 -26.16 22.49
N MET A 359 -0.40 -26.36 21.49
CA MET A 359 -0.48 -25.46 20.33
C MET A 359 -1.00 -24.06 20.73
N ILE A 360 -2.04 -24.01 21.55
CA ILE A 360 -2.58 -22.75 22.07
C ILE A 360 -1.55 -22.03 22.96
N GLU A 361 -0.79 -22.79 23.77
CA GLU A 361 0.27 -22.23 24.58
C GLU A 361 1.41 -21.65 23.73
N ASN A 362 1.80 -22.33 22.66
CA ASN A 362 2.76 -21.80 21.70
C ASN A 362 2.24 -20.51 21.03
N ALA A 363 0.97 -20.51 20.61
CA ALA A 363 0.33 -19.32 20.06
C ALA A 363 0.33 -18.13 21.05
N ARG A 364 0.05 -18.40 22.32
CA ARG A 364 0.12 -17.40 23.41
C ARG A 364 1.51 -16.78 23.50
N LEU A 365 2.58 -17.59 23.48
CA LEU A 365 3.96 -17.11 23.53
C LEU A 365 4.31 -16.20 22.34
N TRP A 366 3.80 -16.50 21.14
CA TRP A 366 3.99 -15.63 19.97
C TRP A 366 3.25 -14.30 20.09
N ALA A 367 2.02 -14.30 20.60
CA ALA A 367 1.26 -13.07 20.84
C ALA A 367 1.92 -12.20 21.93
N GLU A 368 2.42 -12.80 23.01
CA GLU A 368 3.19 -12.08 24.05
C GLU A 368 4.48 -11.50 23.49
N LYS A 369 5.23 -12.29 22.70
CA LYS A 369 6.44 -11.82 22.04
C LYS A 369 6.16 -10.64 21.09
N ALA A 370 5.03 -10.65 20.38
CA ALA A 370 4.63 -9.54 19.52
C ALA A 370 4.45 -8.24 20.34
N LEU A 371 3.78 -8.32 21.50
CA LEU A 371 3.62 -7.19 22.42
C LEU A 371 4.96 -6.71 23.00
N ASP A 372 5.82 -7.65 23.40
CA ASP A 372 7.15 -7.34 23.94
C ASP A 372 7.99 -6.59 22.90
N ILE A 373 8.01 -7.04 21.66
CA ILE A 373 8.73 -6.37 20.57
C ILE A 373 8.12 -5.00 20.29
N ALA A 374 6.79 -4.91 20.18
CA ALA A 374 6.12 -3.65 19.91
C ALA A 374 6.39 -2.59 20.98
N ALA A 375 6.59 -2.99 22.25
CA ALA A 375 6.94 -2.09 23.34
C ALA A 375 8.32 -1.44 23.19
N HIS A 376 9.24 -2.06 22.43
CA HIS A 376 10.59 -1.54 22.18
C HIS A 376 10.69 -0.73 20.87
N ILE A 377 9.65 -0.74 20.03
CA ILE A 377 9.61 0.04 18.79
C ILE A 377 9.08 1.44 19.08
N ILE A 378 9.95 2.43 18.94
CA ILE A 378 9.67 3.86 19.19
C ILE A 378 9.63 4.68 17.89
N PRO A 379 8.97 5.86 17.87
CA PRO A 379 9.04 6.78 16.74
C PRO A 379 10.49 7.18 16.40
N PRO A 380 10.84 7.38 15.11
CA PRO A 380 9.94 7.43 13.95
C PRO A 380 9.67 6.08 13.28
N ILE A 381 10.21 4.97 13.80
CA ILE A 381 10.00 3.62 13.23
C ILE A 381 8.59 3.11 13.56
N ARG A 382 8.09 3.45 14.76
CA ARG A 382 6.73 3.10 15.16
C ARG A 382 5.69 3.80 14.27
N ASP A 383 4.82 3.02 13.68
CA ASP A 383 3.66 3.47 12.90
C ASP A 383 2.36 2.77 13.37
N GLU A 384 1.29 2.98 12.61
CA GLU A 384 -0.03 2.43 12.89
C GLU A 384 -0.08 0.89 12.88
N GLU A 385 0.82 0.21 12.16
CA GLU A 385 0.86 -1.25 12.12
C GLU A 385 1.24 -1.82 13.50
N CYS A 386 2.18 -1.18 14.21
CA CYS A 386 2.50 -1.59 15.58
C CYS A 386 1.29 -1.43 16.51
N ASP A 387 0.54 -0.37 16.36
CA ASP A 387 -0.62 -0.05 17.21
C ASP A 387 -1.77 -1.05 16.96
N VAL A 388 -2.07 -1.32 15.69
CA VAL A 388 -3.03 -2.37 15.30
C VAL A 388 -2.54 -3.75 15.76
N GLY A 389 -1.27 -4.06 15.54
CA GLY A 389 -0.64 -5.30 16.00
C GLY A 389 -0.77 -5.52 17.51
N CYS A 390 -0.58 -4.47 18.32
CA CYS A 390 -0.80 -4.53 19.77
C CYS A 390 -2.26 -4.84 20.13
N ALA A 391 -3.23 -4.19 19.45
CA ALA A 391 -4.64 -4.43 19.70
C ALA A 391 -5.04 -5.88 19.35
N VAL A 392 -4.58 -6.36 18.19
CA VAL A 392 -4.85 -7.72 17.70
C VAL A 392 -4.16 -8.79 18.56
N ALA A 393 -2.89 -8.59 18.94
CA ALA A 393 -2.18 -9.51 19.83
C ALA A 393 -2.90 -9.65 21.18
N THR A 394 -3.35 -8.53 21.76
CA THR A 394 -4.13 -8.53 23.02
C THR A 394 -5.48 -9.24 22.85
N GLN A 395 -6.15 -9.05 21.72
CA GLN A 395 -7.38 -9.79 21.40
C GLN A 395 -7.10 -11.30 21.33
N HIS A 396 -6.06 -11.72 20.62
CA HIS A 396 -5.67 -13.14 20.51
C HIS A 396 -5.38 -13.76 21.88
N LEU A 397 -4.74 -13.04 22.81
CA LEU A 397 -4.55 -13.53 24.18
C LEU A 397 -5.88 -13.79 24.90
N GLY A 398 -6.89 -12.95 24.66
CA GLY A 398 -8.25 -13.19 25.15
C GLY A 398 -8.90 -14.43 24.54
N GLU A 399 -8.76 -14.61 23.23
CA GLU A 399 -9.27 -15.78 22.50
C GLU A 399 -8.61 -17.08 22.97
N PHE A 400 -7.29 -17.09 23.14
CA PHE A 400 -6.54 -18.25 23.60
C PHE A 400 -6.91 -18.62 25.04
N ALA A 401 -7.11 -17.62 25.91
CA ALA A 401 -7.63 -17.83 27.25
C ALA A 401 -9.04 -18.46 27.24
N GLU A 402 -9.92 -18.01 26.34
CA GLU A 402 -11.26 -18.62 26.13
C GLU A 402 -11.14 -20.08 25.66
N MET A 403 -10.23 -20.37 24.72
CA MET A 403 -10.01 -21.72 24.20
C MET A 403 -9.53 -22.73 25.25
N VAL A 404 -8.78 -22.28 26.27
CA VAL A 404 -8.34 -23.13 27.41
C VAL A 404 -9.27 -23.07 28.61
N GLY A 405 -10.41 -22.37 28.51
CA GLY A 405 -11.44 -22.30 29.56
C GLY A 405 -11.17 -21.26 30.65
N ASN A 406 -10.15 -20.41 30.53
CA ASN A 406 -9.86 -19.35 31.49
C ASN A 406 -10.68 -18.08 31.19
N GLN A 407 -11.96 -18.10 31.57
CA GLN A 407 -12.91 -17.02 31.27
C GLN A 407 -12.55 -15.68 31.93
N ASN A 408 -11.90 -15.70 33.09
CA ASN A 408 -11.50 -14.49 33.81
C ASN A 408 -10.39 -13.75 33.06
N GLU A 409 -9.35 -14.47 32.65
CA GLU A 409 -8.27 -13.89 31.87
C GLU A 409 -8.77 -13.45 30.48
N ALA A 410 -9.63 -14.26 29.84
CA ALA A 410 -10.24 -13.90 28.56
C ALA A 410 -10.95 -12.55 28.65
N ARG A 411 -11.83 -12.36 29.65
CA ARG A 411 -12.54 -11.10 29.88
C ARG A 411 -11.57 -9.92 30.05
N LYS A 412 -10.55 -10.09 30.90
CA LYS A 412 -9.55 -9.04 31.17
C LYS A 412 -8.83 -8.61 29.88
N ARG A 413 -8.35 -9.58 29.08
CA ARG A 413 -7.65 -9.31 27.82
C ARG A 413 -8.56 -8.66 26.77
N TYR A 414 -9.81 -9.10 26.67
CA TYR A 414 -10.77 -8.44 25.78
C TYR A 414 -11.08 -6.99 26.21
N GLU A 415 -11.19 -6.70 27.51
CA GLU A 415 -11.40 -5.32 27.98
C GLU A 415 -10.20 -4.42 27.65
N GLU A 416 -8.97 -4.95 27.78
CA GLU A 416 -7.73 -4.28 27.36
C GLU A 416 -7.70 -4.04 25.84
N ALA A 417 -7.94 -5.08 25.03
CA ALA A 417 -7.98 -4.99 23.57
C ALA A 417 -9.03 -3.99 23.06
N LEU A 418 -10.19 -3.90 23.71
CA LEU A 418 -11.23 -2.92 23.41
C LEU A 418 -10.76 -1.49 23.70
N GLY A 419 -10.03 -1.28 24.80
CA GLY A 419 -9.43 0.00 25.14
C GLY A 419 -8.42 0.45 24.09
N LEU A 420 -7.50 -0.44 23.69
CA LEU A 420 -6.52 -0.20 22.64
C LEU A 420 -7.20 0.13 21.31
N SER A 421 -8.14 -0.71 20.86
CA SER A 421 -8.83 -0.54 19.58
C SER A 421 -9.57 0.81 19.50
N ARG A 422 -10.21 1.24 20.58
CA ARG A 422 -10.88 2.56 20.64
C ARG A 422 -9.89 3.72 20.59
N ALA A 423 -8.75 3.60 21.29
CA ALA A 423 -7.75 4.66 21.35
C ALA A 423 -7.12 4.94 19.98
N ILE A 424 -6.96 3.90 19.16
CA ILE A 424 -6.34 3.99 17.84
C ILE A 424 -7.36 4.12 16.69
N GLY A 425 -8.67 4.10 17.00
CA GLY A 425 -9.73 4.17 15.99
C GLY A 425 -9.88 2.90 15.13
N PHE A 426 -9.40 1.75 15.61
CA PHE A 426 -9.50 0.46 14.91
C PHE A 426 -10.92 -0.12 15.07
N GLN A 427 -11.81 0.29 14.17
CA GLN A 427 -13.24 0.03 14.26
C GLN A 427 -13.58 -1.48 14.23
N GLU A 428 -12.89 -2.24 13.41
CA GLU A 428 -13.12 -3.68 13.30
C GLU A 428 -12.80 -4.41 14.61
N GLY A 429 -11.68 -4.08 15.26
CA GLY A 429 -11.33 -4.60 16.58
C GLY A 429 -12.36 -4.21 17.65
N VAL A 430 -12.90 -2.99 17.60
CA VAL A 430 -13.98 -2.57 18.50
C VAL A 430 -15.22 -3.45 18.34
N GLU A 431 -15.63 -3.73 17.11
CA GLU A 431 -16.81 -4.54 16.80
C GLU A 431 -16.66 -5.99 17.26
N GLU A 432 -15.54 -6.63 16.91
CA GLU A 432 -15.29 -8.03 17.24
C GLU A 432 -15.14 -8.25 18.75
N VAL A 433 -14.30 -7.46 19.40
CA VAL A 433 -14.06 -7.58 20.85
C VAL A 433 -15.33 -7.26 21.65
N SER A 434 -16.13 -6.27 21.22
CA SER A 434 -17.41 -5.95 21.86
C SER A 434 -18.43 -7.10 21.70
N ALA A 435 -18.43 -7.81 20.57
CA ALA A 435 -19.27 -8.99 20.39
C ALA A 435 -18.86 -10.13 21.32
N ARG A 436 -17.55 -10.39 21.46
CA ARG A 436 -17.01 -11.41 22.38
C ARG A 436 -17.33 -11.11 23.84
N LEU A 437 -17.11 -9.88 24.29
CA LEU A 437 -17.43 -9.46 25.66
C LEU A 437 -18.92 -9.60 26.00
N ARG A 438 -19.82 -9.29 25.06
CA ARG A 438 -21.27 -9.51 25.24
C ARG A 438 -21.59 -10.98 25.46
N LYS A 439 -20.96 -11.88 24.70
CA LYS A 439 -21.15 -13.33 24.84
C LYS A 439 -20.68 -13.84 26.21
N ILE A 440 -19.50 -13.41 26.67
CA ILE A 440 -18.95 -13.79 27.99
C ILE A 440 -19.83 -13.27 29.13
N LYS A 441 -20.38 -12.06 29.01
CA LYS A 441 -21.29 -11.48 30.03
C LYS A 441 -22.66 -12.15 30.05
N GLY A 442 -23.10 -12.74 28.94
CA GLY A 442 -24.35 -13.51 28.87
C GLY A 442 -24.22 -14.99 29.28
N LEU A 443 -23.01 -15.44 29.61
CA LEU A 443 -22.72 -16.82 30.06
C LEU A 443 -22.59 -16.95 31.59
N THR A 444 -22.68 -15.83 32.33
CA THR A 444 -22.79 -15.76 33.80
C THR A 444 -24.24 -15.65 34.21
#